data_AF-A0A354SDF0-F1
#
_entry.id   AF-A0A354SDF0-F1
#
_cell.length_a   1.000
_cell.length_b   1.000
_cell.length_c   1.000
_cell.angle_alpha   90.00
_cell.angle_beta   90.00
_cell.angle_gamma   90.00
#
_symmetry.space_group_name_H-M   'P 1'
#
loop_
_entity.id
_entity.type
_entity.pdbx_description
1 polymer ?
#
loop_
_entity_poly.entity_id
_entity_poly.type
_entity_poly.pdbx_seq_one_letter_code
_entity_poly.pdbx_strand_id
1 'polypeptide(L)'
;FSSRPELTREPTIYACVPDDPLMRPDAEHESWFVLVNAPRHSAAGEVGTINWQTPGLAADYGNQVLAALAARGMDVRSRILWQHIQTPADLEQDTAAPGGSIYGMASRGSMSTFRRPANSSPVPGLFLVGGSAHPGGGLPLVGMGAELVAETIGRARR
;
A
#
# COMPACT_ATOMS: atom_id res chain seq x y z
N PHE A 1 12.17 2.31 10.80
CA PHE A 1 13.02 2.73 9.67
C PHE A 1 14.24 3.41 10.25
N SER A 2 15.39 3.39 9.57
CA SER A 2 16.58 4.14 9.98
C SER A 2 16.24 5.63 10.12
N SER A 3 17.02 6.36 10.92
CA SER A 3 16.92 7.82 11.03
C SER A 3 17.24 8.55 9.71
N ARG A 4 17.82 7.84 8.73
CA ARG A 4 18.01 8.28 7.35
C ARG A 4 17.09 7.48 6.43
N PRO A 5 16.02 8.10 5.91
CA PRO A 5 15.20 7.48 4.88
C PRO A 5 15.94 7.53 3.56
N GLU A 6 16.40 6.39 3.09
CA GLU A 6 17.08 6.27 1.79
C GLU A 6 16.29 5.29 0.90
N LEU A 7 16.16 5.66 -0.38
CA LEU A 7 15.69 4.73 -1.40
C LEU A 7 16.80 3.71 -1.64
N THR A 8 16.45 2.43 -1.50
CA THR A 8 17.42 1.36 -1.70
C THR A 8 17.78 1.25 -3.18
N ARG A 9 19.08 1.20 -3.48
CA ARG A 9 19.57 1.03 -4.85
C ARG A 9 19.30 -0.38 -5.39
N GLU A 10 19.17 -1.35 -4.48
CA GLU A 10 18.87 -2.75 -4.80
C GLU A 10 17.63 -3.19 -4.00
N PRO A 11 16.42 -2.78 -4.42
CA PRO A 11 15.21 -3.18 -3.73
C PRO A 11 14.96 -4.68 -3.87
N THR A 12 14.36 -5.29 -2.84
CA THR A 12 13.59 -6.51 -3.04
C THR A 12 12.37 -6.15 -3.89
N ILE A 13 12.16 -6.87 -4.98
CA ILE A 13 11.10 -6.60 -5.94
C ILE A 13 10.13 -7.76 -5.92
N TYR A 14 8.86 -7.47 -5.67
CA TYR A 14 7.75 -8.39 -5.90
C TYR A 14 7.14 -8.05 -7.26
N ALA A 15 6.97 -9.07 -8.12
CA ALA A 15 6.27 -8.94 -9.38
C ALA A 15 5.13 -9.96 -9.42
N CYS A 16 3.90 -9.48 -9.61
CA CYS A 16 2.73 -10.29 -9.88
C CYS A 16 2.38 -10.15 -11.36
N VAL A 17 2.40 -11.27 -12.07
CA VAL A 17 2.12 -11.35 -13.51
C VAL A 17 1.05 -12.44 -13.71
N PRO A 18 -0.22 -12.14 -13.43
CA PRO A 18 -1.29 -13.12 -13.55
C PRO A 18 -1.55 -13.48 -15.03
N ASP A 19 -1.72 -14.76 -15.32
CA ASP A 19 -2.18 -15.24 -16.63
C ASP A 19 -3.71 -15.24 -16.68
N ASP A 20 -4.31 -14.05 -16.58
CA ASP A 20 -5.75 -13.83 -16.66
C ASP A 20 -6.08 -13.08 -17.98
N PRO A 21 -6.82 -13.70 -18.92
CA PRO A 21 -7.25 -13.04 -20.15
C PRO A 21 -8.07 -11.76 -19.94
N LEU A 22 -8.72 -11.57 -18.78
CA LEU A 22 -9.45 -10.34 -18.46
C LEU A 22 -8.53 -9.18 -18.06
N MET A 23 -7.26 -9.46 -17.77
CA MET A 23 -6.25 -8.47 -17.38
C MET A 23 -5.34 -8.04 -18.54
N ARG A 24 -5.54 -8.54 -19.76
CA ARG A 24 -4.72 -8.20 -20.93
C ARG A 24 -5.58 -7.98 -22.18
N PRO A 25 -5.16 -7.12 -23.13
CA PRO A 25 -5.93 -6.89 -24.35
C PRO A 25 -6.01 -8.12 -25.27
N ASP A 26 -4.94 -8.92 -25.35
CA ASP A 26 -4.85 -10.15 -26.13
C ASP A 26 -3.74 -11.07 -25.58
N ALA A 27 -3.49 -12.21 -26.23
CA ALA A 27 -2.55 -13.24 -25.78
C ALA A 27 -1.05 -12.84 -25.85
N GLU A 28 -0.71 -11.79 -26.61
CA GLU A 28 0.68 -11.32 -26.77
C GLU A 28 1.08 -10.28 -25.71
N HIS A 29 0.18 -9.99 -24.77
CA HIS A 29 0.37 -8.98 -23.73
C HIS A 29 0.37 -9.59 -22.32
N GLU A 30 0.97 -8.88 -21.39
CA GLU A 30 0.99 -9.21 -19.97
C GLU A 30 0.70 -7.95 -19.15
N SER A 31 0.09 -8.12 -17.98
CA SER A 31 -0.11 -7.06 -17.00
C SER A 31 0.75 -7.31 -15.77
N TRP A 32 1.67 -6.40 -15.51
CA TRP A 32 2.64 -6.52 -14.42
C TRP A 32 2.28 -5.57 -13.29
N PHE A 33 2.08 -6.12 -12.09
CA PHE A 33 2.08 -5.35 -10.85
C PHE A 33 3.43 -5.53 -10.15
N VAL A 34 4.22 -4.46 -10.11
CA VAL A 34 5.55 -4.46 -9.49
C VAL A 34 5.52 -3.64 -8.21
N LEU A 35 5.93 -4.25 -7.10
CA LEU A 35 5.94 -3.65 -5.77
C LEU A 35 7.34 -3.68 -5.16
N VAL A 36 7.73 -2.56 -4.57
CA VAL A 36 8.92 -2.42 -3.72
C VAL A 36 8.55 -1.79 -2.39
N ASN A 37 9.25 -2.14 -1.32
CA ASN A 37 9.10 -1.44 -0.05
C ASN A 37 9.67 -0.02 -0.17
N ALA A 38 8.92 0.96 0.31
CA ALA A 38 9.29 2.38 0.21
C ALA A 38 9.08 3.09 1.56
N PRO A 39 9.89 4.12 1.90
CA PRO A 39 9.63 4.96 3.06
C PRO A 39 8.29 5.70 2.95
N ARG A 40 7.68 6.04 4.09
CA ARG A 40 6.43 6.81 4.13
C ARG A 40 6.59 8.19 3.49
N HIS A 41 5.48 8.73 2.98
CA HIS A 41 5.39 10.11 2.54
C HIS A 41 5.37 11.10 3.71
N SER A 42 5.99 12.26 3.51
CA SER A 42 5.75 13.48 4.29
C SER A 42 6.27 14.69 3.53
N ALA A 43 5.40 15.66 3.28
CA ALA A 43 5.81 16.97 2.76
C ALA A 43 6.57 17.81 3.82
N ALA A 44 6.30 17.59 5.11
CA ALA A 44 6.86 18.37 6.22
C ALA A 44 8.27 17.92 6.67
N GLY A 45 8.86 16.90 6.02
CA GLY A 45 10.20 16.42 6.36
C GLY A 45 10.32 15.70 7.70
N GLU A 46 9.30 14.94 8.13
CA GLU A 46 9.39 14.10 9.33
C GLU A 46 10.56 13.10 9.27
N VAL A 47 11.15 12.77 10.42
CA VAL A 47 12.28 11.84 10.48
C VAL A 47 11.90 10.48 9.91
N GLY A 48 12.72 9.97 8.98
CA GLY A 48 12.51 8.65 8.37
C GLY A 48 11.43 8.63 7.27
N THR A 49 11.07 9.78 6.70
CA THR A 49 10.12 9.92 5.60
C THR A 49 10.76 10.51 4.35
N ILE A 50 10.10 10.34 3.20
CA ILE A 50 10.50 10.94 1.92
C ILE A 50 9.37 11.81 1.41
N ASN A 51 9.71 12.99 0.87
CA ASN A 51 8.73 13.77 0.12
C ASN A 51 8.55 13.18 -1.29
N TRP A 52 7.64 12.21 -1.42
CA TRP A 52 7.26 11.61 -2.70
C TRP A 52 6.64 12.57 -3.73
N GLN A 53 6.29 13.80 -3.33
CA GLN A 53 5.85 14.85 -4.26
C GLN A 53 7.03 15.61 -4.89
N THR A 54 8.27 15.29 -4.52
CA THR A 54 9.45 15.87 -5.18
C THR A 54 9.43 15.54 -6.68
N PRO A 55 9.45 16.55 -7.57
CA PRO A 55 9.40 16.33 -9.01
C PRO A 55 10.49 15.38 -9.50
N GLY A 56 10.12 14.43 -10.38
CA GLY A 56 11.04 13.45 -10.96
C GLY A 56 11.38 12.25 -10.07
N LEU A 57 11.28 12.37 -8.73
CA LEU A 57 11.71 11.34 -7.79
C LEU A 57 11.05 9.98 -8.05
N ALA A 58 9.73 9.96 -8.24
CA ALA A 58 8.98 8.73 -8.48
C ALA A 58 9.36 8.06 -9.81
N ALA A 59 9.52 8.87 -10.87
CA ALA A 59 9.90 8.39 -12.19
C ALA A 59 11.33 7.84 -12.21
N ASP A 60 12.28 8.55 -11.58
CA ASP A 60 13.66 8.11 -11.46
C ASP A 60 13.78 6.81 -10.67
N TYR A 61 13.04 6.68 -9.58
CA TYR A 61 13.03 5.45 -8.80
C TYR A 61 12.34 4.30 -9.54
N GLY A 62 11.25 4.55 -10.27
CA GLY A 62 10.63 3.56 -11.15
C GLY A 62 11.61 3.02 -12.20
N ASN A 63 12.37 3.91 -12.85
CA ASN A 63 13.42 3.55 -13.78
C ASN A 63 14.53 2.72 -13.12
N GLN A 64 14.91 3.04 -11.89
CA GLN A 64 15.86 2.25 -11.11
C GLN A 64 15.35 0.84 -10.81
N VAL A 65 14.08 0.70 -10.43
CA VAL A 65 13.44 -0.61 -10.20
C VAL A 65 13.45 -1.45 -11.49
N LEU A 66 13.13 -0.84 -12.64
CA LEU A 66 13.19 -1.51 -13.94
C LEU A 66 14.62 -1.91 -14.34
N ALA A 67 15.60 -1.05 -14.07
CA ALA A 67 17.01 -1.37 -14.29
C ALA A 67 17.48 -2.54 -13.40
N ALA A 68 17.01 -2.58 -12.15
CA ALA A 68 17.31 -3.68 -11.23
C ALA A 68 16.65 -5.01 -11.69
N LEU A 69 15.43 -4.98 -12.21
CA LEU A 69 14.80 -6.16 -12.84
C LEU A 69 15.61 -6.65 -14.05
N ALA A 70 16.02 -5.74 -14.93
CA ALA A 70 16.84 -6.07 -16.10
C ALA A 70 18.18 -6.70 -15.70
N ALA A 71 18.86 -6.13 -14.71
CA ALA A 71 20.12 -6.68 -14.18
C ALA A 71 19.94 -8.07 -13.56
N ARG A 72 18.73 -8.44 -13.13
CA ARG A 72 18.36 -9.75 -12.60
C ARG A 72 17.84 -10.73 -13.67
N GLY A 73 17.93 -10.37 -14.95
CA GLY A 73 17.55 -11.21 -16.08
C GLY A 73 16.13 -11.03 -16.59
N MET A 74 15.37 -10.07 -16.06
CA MET A 74 14.00 -9.76 -16.50
C MET A 74 13.94 -8.35 -17.11
N ASP A 75 14.50 -8.18 -18.30
CA ASP A 75 14.44 -6.89 -19.00
C ASP A 75 13.11 -6.75 -19.75
N VAL A 76 12.22 -5.91 -19.23
CA VAL A 76 10.91 -5.59 -19.82
C VAL A 76 10.87 -4.19 -20.42
N ARG A 77 11.94 -3.39 -20.28
CA ARG A 77 11.91 -1.94 -20.55
C ARG A 77 11.53 -1.59 -21.98
N SER A 78 12.00 -2.37 -22.96
CA SER A 78 11.66 -2.19 -24.38
C SER A 78 10.25 -2.66 -24.75
N ARG A 79 9.55 -3.36 -23.84
CA ARG A 79 8.23 -3.97 -24.05
C ARG A 79 7.10 -3.21 -23.35
N ILE A 80 7.42 -2.14 -22.60
CA ILE A 80 6.43 -1.34 -21.88
C ILE A 80 5.64 -0.50 -22.89
N LEU A 81 4.34 -0.78 -23.02
CA LEU A 81 3.41 0.03 -23.81
C LEU A 81 2.75 1.14 -22.99
N TRP A 82 2.53 0.88 -21.70
CA TRP A 82 1.93 1.81 -20.75
C TRP A 82 2.46 1.53 -19.36
N GLN A 83 2.61 2.59 -18.56
CA GLN A 83 3.03 2.48 -17.16
C GLN A 83 2.29 3.48 -16.29
N HIS A 84 1.99 3.07 -15.06
CA HIS A 84 1.50 3.94 -14.01
C HIS A 84 2.30 3.68 -12.74
N ILE A 85 2.86 4.75 -12.18
CA ILE A 85 3.64 4.70 -10.96
C ILE A 85 2.75 5.23 -9.85
N GLN A 86 2.52 4.39 -8.83
CA GLN A 86 1.78 4.77 -7.63
C GLN A 86 2.75 4.83 -6.44
N THR A 87 2.81 5.98 -5.79
CA THR A 87 3.70 6.28 -4.67
C THR A 87 2.96 6.30 -3.33
N PRO A 88 3.70 6.35 -2.20
CA PRO A 88 3.08 6.62 -0.91
C PRO A 88 2.33 7.97 -0.83
N ALA A 89 2.73 9.00 -1.60
CA ALA A 89 1.96 10.25 -1.65
C ALA A 89 0.61 10.05 -2.34
N ASP A 90 0.57 9.29 -3.43
CA ASP A 90 -0.67 8.98 -4.16
C ASP A 90 -1.60 8.14 -3.27
N LEU A 91 -1.06 7.13 -2.58
CA LEU A 91 -1.84 6.34 -1.62
C LEU A 91 -2.43 7.19 -0.49
N GLU A 92 -1.66 8.13 0.06
CA GLU A 92 -2.17 9.05 1.08
C GLU A 92 -3.29 9.92 0.54
N GLN A 93 -3.14 10.46 -0.67
CA GLN A 93 -4.15 11.29 -1.31
C GLN A 93 -5.43 10.49 -1.63
N ASP A 94 -5.30 9.28 -2.18
CA ASP A 94 -6.41 8.49 -2.68
C ASP A 94 -7.20 7.80 -1.57
N THR A 95 -6.54 7.44 -0.47
CA THR A 95 -7.14 6.62 0.60
C THR A 95 -7.20 7.31 1.96
N ALA A 96 -6.66 8.53 2.07
CA ALA A 96 -6.44 9.24 3.34
C ALA A 96 -5.59 8.44 4.35
N ALA A 97 -4.79 7.48 3.89
CA ALA A 97 -3.87 6.71 4.73
C ALA A 97 -2.63 7.55 5.07
N PRO A 98 -2.38 7.91 6.34
CA PRO A 98 -1.28 8.80 6.70
C PRO A 98 0.08 8.28 6.24
N GLY A 99 0.83 9.12 5.51
CA GLY A 99 2.12 8.78 4.92
C GLY A 99 2.09 7.66 3.87
N GLY A 100 0.91 7.28 3.36
CA GLY A 100 0.73 6.24 2.35
C GLY A 100 0.86 4.80 2.87
N SER A 101 0.61 4.57 4.16
CA SER A 101 0.80 3.24 4.76
C SER A 101 -0.28 2.22 4.37
N ILE A 102 0.11 1.19 3.62
CA ILE A 102 -0.80 0.12 3.17
C ILE A 102 -1.28 -0.84 4.28
N TYR A 103 -0.62 -0.83 5.45
CA TYR A 103 -0.99 -1.68 6.60
C TYR A 103 -1.39 -0.88 7.85
N GLY A 104 -1.68 0.43 7.68
CA GLY A 104 -1.98 1.32 8.79
C GLY A 104 -0.78 1.52 9.73
N MET A 105 -1.03 1.58 11.03
CA MET A 105 0.03 1.74 12.04
C MET A 105 1.01 0.56 11.98
N ALA A 106 2.31 0.87 11.84
CA ALA A 106 3.35 -0.13 11.72
C ALA A 106 3.31 -1.12 12.89
N SER A 107 3.18 -2.41 12.59
CA SER A 107 3.20 -3.49 13.57
C SER A 107 4.61 -3.82 14.03
N ARG A 108 5.25 -2.85 14.71
CA ARG A 108 6.55 -3.07 15.36
C ARG A 108 6.30 -3.31 16.84
N GLY A 109 6.30 -4.59 17.23
CA GLY A 109 6.11 -5.06 18.60
C GLY A 109 4.83 -5.86 18.80
N SER A 110 4.89 -6.82 19.71
CA SER A 110 3.81 -7.76 20.06
C SER A 110 2.51 -7.08 20.52
N MET A 111 2.56 -5.79 20.89
CA MET A 111 1.40 -5.02 21.34
C MET A 111 0.79 -4.07 20.31
N SER A 112 1.31 -4.03 19.08
CA SER A 112 0.83 -3.11 18.04
C SER A 112 -0.62 -3.37 17.61
N THR A 113 -1.10 -4.61 17.74
CA THR A 113 -2.50 -5.01 17.56
C THR A 113 -3.42 -4.40 18.63
N PHE A 114 -2.96 -4.24 19.88
CA PHE A 114 -3.74 -3.67 20.99
C PHE A 114 -3.86 -2.14 20.95
N ARG A 115 -3.07 -1.45 20.11
CA ARG A 115 -3.16 0.00 19.92
C ARG A 115 -4.17 0.41 18.84
N ARG A 116 -4.80 -0.56 18.16
CA ARG A 116 -5.82 -0.28 17.16
C ARG A 116 -7.12 0.13 17.86
N PRO A 117 -7.83 1.15 17.37
CA PRO A 117 -9.14 1.50 17.91
C PRO A 117 -10.10 0.31 17.77
N ALA A 118 -10.92 0.12 18.81
CA ALA A 118 -11.99 -0.85 18.79
C ALA A 118 -13.04 -0.50 17.73
N ASN A 119 -13.80 -1.50 17.29
CA ASN A 119 -14.85 -1.31 16.29
C ASN A 119 -16.01 -0.44 16.79
N SER A 120 -16.24 -0.40 18.10
CA SER A 120 -17.22 0.49 18.73
C SER A 120 -16.52 1.71 19.32
N SER A 121 -17.02 2.89 19.00
CA SER A 121 -16.51 4.14 19.58
C SER A 121 -17.27 4.54 20.84
N PRO A 122 -16.74 5.48 21.65
CA PRO A 122 -17.48 6.09 22.75
C PRO A 122 -18.71 6.90 22.32
N VAL A 123 -18.82 7.25 21.02
CA VAL A 123 -19.95 7.99 20.48
C VAL A 123 -21.04 7.00 20.06
N PRO A 124 -22.26 7.09 20.62
CA PRO A 124 -23.33 6.18 20.27
C PRO A 124 -23.65 6.20 18.77
N GLY A 125 -23.71 5.00 18.17
CA GLY A 125 -23.99 4.83 16.75
C GLY A 125 -22.81 5.06 15.80
N LEU A 126 -21.62 5.41 16.33
CA LEU A 126 -20.40 5.53 15.54
C LEU A 126 -19.51 4.29 15.70
N PHE A 127 -19.22 3.65 14.56
CA PHE A 127 -18.40 2.45 14.46
C PHE A 127 -17.19 2.68 13.55
N LEU A 128 -16.12 1.95 13.81
CA LEU A 128 -14.86 2.02 13.07
C LEU A 128 -14.59 0.67 12.39
N VAL A 129 -14.35 0.71 11.09
CA VAL A 129 -14.04 -0.46 10.25
C VAL A 129 -12.91 -0.11 9.29
N GLY A 130 -12.11 -1.10 8.89
CA GLY A 130 -11.01 -0.94 7.95
C GLY A 130 -9.66 -1.33 8.54
N GLY A 131 -8.60 -1.23 7.74
CA GLY A 131 -7.27 -1.74 8.10
C GLY A 131 -6.59 -1.01 9.25
N SER A 132 -7.10 0.17 9.62
CA SER A 132 -6.65 0.96 10.76
C SER A 132 -7.40 0.64 12.06
N ALA A 133 -8.52 -0.08 12.00
CA ALA A 133 -9.31 -0.50 13.15
C ALA A 133 -8.99 -1.96 13.54
N HIS A 134 -9.53 -2.41 14.68
CA HIS A 134 -9.54 -3.83 15.02
C HIS A 134 -10.29 -4.65 13.94
N PRO A 135 -9.85 -5.86 13.58
CA PRO A 135 -8.66 -6.59 14.06
C PRO A 135 -7.33 -6.16 13.40
N GLY A 136 -7.36 -5.51 12.23
CA GLY A 136 -6.17 -4.96 11.59
C GLY A 136 -6.22 -4.84 10.08
N GLY A 137 -5.05 -4.54 9.50
CA GLY A 137 -4.85 -4.43 8.06
C GLY A 137 -4.79 -5.76 7.32
N GLY A 138 -5.05 -5.72 6.01
CA GLY A 138 -5.14 -6.89 5.14
C GLY A 138 -6.58 -7.33 4.91
N LEU A 139 -6.88 -7.80 3.69
CA LEU A 139 -8.24 -8.11 3.25
C LEU A 139 -9.02 -9.02 4.22
N PRO A 140 -8.45 -10.12 4.76
CA PRO A 140 -9.18 -10.97 5.70
C PRO A 140 -9.55 -10.25 7.01
N LEU A 141 -8.60 -9.47 7.56
CA LEU A 141 -8.82 -8.76 8.82
C LEU A 141 -9.83 -7.62 8.66
N VAL A 142 -9.79 -6.92 7.53
CA VAL A 142 -10.79 -5.90 7.18
C VAL A 142 -12.18 -6.52 7.06
N GLY A 143 -12.30 -7.67 6.39
CA GLY A 143 -13.56 -8.40 6.26
C GLY A 143 -14.16 -8.79 7.62
N MET A 144 -13.34 -9.37 8.50
CA MET A 144 -13.78 -9.71 9.86
C MET A 144 -14.20 -8.47 10.67
N GLY A 145 -13.47 -7.36 10.56
CA GLY A 145 -13.86 -6.11 11.21
C GLY A 145 -15.22 -5.58 10.72
N ALA A 146 -15.51 -5.74 9.43
CA ALA A 146 -16.80 -5.36 8.86
C ALA A 146 -17.93 -6.25 9.36
N GLU A 147 -17.70 -7.56 9.45
CA GLU A 147 -18.66 -8.52 10.01
C GLU A 147 -19.01 -8.19 11.46
N LEU A 148 -18.00 -7.97 12.33
CA LEU A 148 -18.21 -7.60 13.73
C LEU A 148 -19.03 -6.31 13.89
N VAL A 149 -18.74 -5.29 13.08
CA VAL A 149 -19.53 -4.04 13.10
C VAL A 149 -20.97 -4.29 12.64
N ALA A 150 -21.17 -5.06 11.57
CA ALA A 150 -22.49 -5.37 11.06
C ALA A 150 -23.33 -6.15 12.08
N GLU A 151 -22.75 -7.12 12.79
CA GLU A 151 -23.40 -7.85 13.89
C GLU A 151 -23.79 -6.91 15.03
N THR A 152 -22.91 -5.96 15.38
CA THR A 152 -23.16 -4.99 16.46
C THR A 152 -24.29 -4.02 16.12
N ILE A 153 -24.36 -3.56 14.86
CA ILE A 153 -25.47 -2.72 14.36
C ILE A 153 -26.78 -3.51 14.34
N GLY A 154 -26.70 -4.80 14.02
CA GLY A 154 -27.85 -5.68 13.91
C GLY A 154 -28.66 -5.45 12.63
N ARG A 155 -29.74 -6.24 12.48
CA ARG A 155 -30.62 -6.13 11.30
C ARG A 155 -31.43 -4.85 11.36
N ALA A 156 -31.59 -4.20 10.20
CA ALA A 156 -32.55 -3.12 10.04
C ALA A 156 -33.94 -3.61 10.44
N ARG A 157 -34.60 -2.88 11.35
CA ARG A 157 -36.00 -3.11 11.68
C ARG A 157 -36.83 -2.63 10.49
N ARG A 158 -37.63 -3.53 9.90
CA ARG A 158 -38.63 -3.17 8.89
C ARG A 158 -39.78 -2.39 9.52
#